data_AF-A0A2U9P8L0-F1
#
_entry.id   AF-A0A2U9P8L0-F1
#
_cell.length_a   1.000
_cell.length_b   1.000
_cell.length_c   1.000
_cell.angle_alpha   90.00
_cell.angle_beta   90.00
_cell.angle_gamma   90.00
#
_symmetry.space_group_name_H-M   'P 1'
#
loop_
_entity.id
_entity.type
_entity.pdbx_description
1 polymer ?
#
loop_
_entity_poly.entity_id
_entity_poly.type
_entity_poly.pdbx_seq_one_letter_code
_entity_poly.pdbx_strand_id
1 'polypeptide(L)'
;MSTTPLWKIWRRSLALAAAAVAVSAGISCTPGAGADAGPDHRTPTTATGSAQPAQGTAGTSECGTGGDGGKGGDSGENGSPGKPGEPGKSGTHDCTRYSDLPDKPKGELTLADKVRVVLVLLNGGATEAQIAEKYDMPKSEVGSWKKAYLDEDWSVLAGN
;
A
#
# COMPACT_ATOMS: atom_id res chain seq x y z
N MET A 1 40.64 -8.54 39.69
CA MET A 1 40.25 -9.14 38.39
C MET A 1 38.83 -8.71 38.10
N SER A 2 38.67 -7.81 37.13
CA SER A 2 37.36 -7.39 36.60
C SER A 2 37.61 -7.01 35.14
N THR A 3 37.08 -7.79 34.21
CA THR A 3 37.29 -7.63 32.77
C THR A 3 35.97 -7.27 32.10
N THR A 4 35.85 -6.03 31.67
CA THR A 4 34.82 -5.56 30.73
C THR A 4 35.22 -5.92 29.29
N PRO A 5 34.31 -6.47 28.45
CA PRO A 5 34.65 -6.82 27.07
C PRO A 5 34.70 -5.60 26.14
N LEU A 6 35.82 -5.54 25.42
CA LEU A 6 36.39 -4.46 24.60
C LEU A 6 35.70 -4.16 23.25
N TRP A 7 34.60 -4.82 22.92
CA TRP A 7 34.05 -4.85 21.55
C TRP A 7 33.23 -3.61 21.16
N LYS A 8 33.01 -2.67 22.09
CA LYS A 8 32.12 -1.50 21.90
C LYS A 8 32.80 -0.26 21.31
N ILE A 9 34.05 -0.34 20.84
CA ILE A 9 34.84 0.84 20.42
C ILE A 9 35.09 0.94 18.91
N TRP A 10 34.85 -0.10 18.10
CA TRP A 10 35.02 0.02 16.63
C TRP A 10 33.77 0.58 15.94
N ARG A 11 33.47 1.82 16.31
CA ARG A 11 32.67 2.77 15.54
C ARG A 11 33.61 3.43 14.52
N ARG A 12 33.07 3.64 13.31
CA ARG A 12 33.38 4.75 12.39
C ARG A 12 34.70 4.67 11.63
N SER A 13 34.61 4.43 10.31
CA SER A 13 34.99 5.39 9.25
C SER A 13 34.96 4.71 7.87
N LEU A 14 34.89 5.55 6.82
CA LEU A 14 34.93 5.29 5.37
C LEU A 14 33.55 5.01 4.71
N ALA A 15 33.12 5.72 3.68
CA ALA A 15 33.74 6.80 2.90
C ALA A 15 32.65 7.62 2.19
N LEU A 16 32.88 8.93 2.06
CA LEU A 16 32.18 9.78 1.10
C LEU A 16 32.58 9.39 -0.32
N ALA A 17 31.62 9.29 -1.23
CA ALA A 17 31.86 9.46 -2.65
C ALA A 17 30.72 10.30 -3.25
N ALA A 18 31.06 11.54 -3.56
CA ALA A 18 30.26 12.44 -4.37
C ALA A 18 30.49 12.14 -5.85
N ALA A 19 29.42 11.97 -6.62
CA ALA A 19 29.46 12.13 -8.07
C ALA A 19 28.14 12.82 -8.49
N ALA A 20 28.24 14.13 -8.69
CA ALA A 20 27.21 14.93 -9.34
C ALA A 20 27.34 14.74 -10.85
N VAL A 21 26.25 14.37 -11.51
CA VAL A 21 26.05 14.64 -12.93
C VAL A 21 24.72 15.37 -13.03
N ALA A 22 24.79 16.62 -13.48
CA ALA A 22 23.65 17.50 -13.67
C ALA A 22 23.35 17.66 -15.17
N VAL A 23 22.12 18.13 -15.44
CA VAL A 23 21.63 18.75 -16.69
C VAL A 23 21.22 17.73 -17.77
N SER A 24 20.02 17.73 -18.39
CA SER A 24 18.91 18.70 -18.54
C SER A 24 17.73 18.02 -19.25
N ALA A 25 16.49 18.44 -18.97
CA ALA A 25 15.56 19.01 -19.96
C ALA A 25 14.15 19.13 -19.36
N GLY A 26 13.68 20.37 -19.20
CA GLY A 26 12.29 20.64 -18.87
C GLY A 26 11.40 20.36 -20.08
N ILE A 27 10.24 19.76 -19.82
CA ILE A 27 9.11 19.78 -20.76
C ILE A 27 7.99 20.53 -20.03
N SER A 28 7.72 21.73 -20.53
CA SER A 28 6.66 22.61 -20.11
C SER A 28 5.30 21.96 -20.39
N CYS A 29 4.42 21.97 -19.39
CA CYS A 29 3.00 21.72 -19.57
C CYS A 29 2.42 22.77 -20.53
N THR A 30 2.00 22.33 -21.71
CA THR A 30 1.12 23.10 -22.58
C THR A 30 -0.29 22.51 -22.46
N PRO A 31 -1.31 23.29 -22.06
CA PRO A 31 -2.69 22.90 -22.30
C PRO A 31 -2.98 23.23 -23.76
N GLY A 32 -3.00 22.21 -24.62
CA GLY A 32 -3.29 22.35 -26.05
C GLY A 32 -4.31 21.30 -26.49
N ALA A 33 -5.57 21.72 -26.59
CA ALA A 33 -6.59 21.02 -27.35
C ALA A 33 -6.40 21.28 -28.86
N GLY A 34 -6.65 20.29 -29.71
CA GLY A 34 -6.79 20.52 -31.16
C GLY A 34 -6.35 19.39 -32.09
N ALA A 35 -7.35 18.58 -32.46
CA ALA A 35 -7.59 17.80 -33.69
C ALA A 35 -6.58 17.77 -34.88
N ASP A 36 -6.50 16.56 -35.44
CA ASP A 36 -6.78 16.17 -36.85
C ASP A 36 -5.68 15.78 -37.86
N ALA A 37 -6.06 14.75 -38.63
CA ALA A 37 -5.66 14.28 -39.97
C ALA A 37 -4.32 13.53 -40.24
N GLY A 38 -4.47 12.32 -40.83
CA GLY A 38 -3.44 11.32 -41.23
C GLY A 38 -2.64 11.63 -42.52
N PRO A 39 -2.22 10.66 -43.38
CA PRO A 39 -2.76 9.31 -43.62
C PRO A 39 -1.74 8.14 -43.77
N ASP A 40 -2.31 6.92 -43.82
CA ASP A 40 -1.89 5.67 -44.49
C ASP A 40 -0.49 5.04 -44.31
N HIS A 41 -0.45 3.85 -43.68
CA HIS A 41 -0.10 2.61 -44.40
C HIS A 41 -0.32 1.31 -43.56
N ARG A 42 -1.05 0.35 -44.17
CA ARG A 42 -1.00 -1.13 -44.01
C ARG A 42 -1.48 -1.80 -42.71
N THR A 43 -2.66 -2.43 -42.82
CA THR A 43 -2.94 -3.80 -42.34
C THR A 43 -2.06 -4.83 -43.08
N PRO A 44 -1.63 -5.97 -42.48
CA PRO A 44 -2.56 -7.02 -42.08
C PRO A 44 -2.16 -7.87 -40.84
N THR A 45 -3.13 -8.67 -40.40
CA THR A 45 -2.97 -10.04 -39.85
C THR A 45 -3.57 -10.21 -38.46
N THR A 46 -4.69 -10.94 -38.48
CA THR A 46 -5.27 -11.73 -37.40
C THR A 46 -4.21 -12.46 -36.59
N ALA A 47 -3.94 -11.97 -35.38
CA ALA A 47 -3.43 -12.82 -34.32
C ALA A 47 -4.58 -13.10 -33.38
N THR A 48 -5.03 -14.35 -33.39
CA THR A 48 -5.79 -14.98 -32.31
C THR A 48 -4.99 -14.79 -31.02
N GLY A 49 -5.20 -13.65 -30.36
CA GLY A 49 -4.76 -13.43 -29.01
C GLY A 49 -5.65 -14.29 -28.14
N SER A 50 -5.14 -15.46 -27.76
CA SER A 50 -5.66 -16.21 -26.63
C SER A 50 -5.78 -15.23 -25.46
N ALA A 51 -6.99 -14.72 -25.24
CA ALA A 51 -7.38 -14.12 -23.99
C ALA A 51 -7.31 -15.27 -23.00
N GLN A 52 -6.11 -15.53 -22.48
CA GLN A 52 -5.94 -16.32 -21.30
C GLN A 52 -6.74 -15.56 -20.25
N PRO A 53 -7.86 -16.10 -19.73
CA PRO A 53 -8.44 -15.50 -18.55
C PRO A 53 -7.31 -15.55 -17.53
N ALA A 54 -6.96 -14.40 -16.96
CA ALA A 54 -6.18 -14.39 -15.75
C ALA A 54 -7.03 -15.14 -14.70
N GLN A 55 -6.89 -16.46 -14.67
CA GLN A 55 -7.31 -17.33 -13.58
C GLN A 55 -6.36 -17.04 -12.43
N GLY A 56 -6.58 -15.90 -11.81
CA GLY A 56 -6.18 -15.61 -10.46
C GLY A 56 -7.45 -15.27 -9.73
N THR A 57 -8.13 -16.29 -9.22
CA THR A 57 -9.23 -16.16 -8.26
C THR A 57 -8.65 -15.64 -6.94
N ALA A 58 -8.06 -14.45 -6.95
CA ALA A 58 -7.93 -13.63 -5.77
C ALA A 58 -9.30 -12.98 -5.62
N GLY A 59 -10.07 -13.40 -4.60
CA GLY A 59 -11.47 -13.02 -4.41
C GLY A 59 -11.72 -11.57 -4.81
N THR A 60 -12.67 -11.39 -5.73
CA THR A 60 -13.24 -10.09 -6.05
C THR A 60 -14.08 -9.63 -4.86
N SER A 61 -13.41 -9.33 -3.76
CA SER A 61 -13.99 -8.63 -2.64
C SER A 61 -13.99 -7.17 -3.07
N GLU A 62 -15.14 -6.70 -3.57
CA GLU A 62 -15.38 -5.27 -3.74
C GLU A 62 -14.99 -4.58 -2.42
N CYS A 63 -13.93 -3.80 -2.49
CA CYS A 63 -13.23 -3.32 -1.31
C CYS A 63 -14.00 -2.16 -0.70
N GLY A 64 -14.85 -2.47 0.28
CA GLY A 64 -15.62 -1.51 1.06
C GLY A 64 -16.69 -0.78 0.26
N THR A 65 -17.74 -0.31 0.92
CA THR A 65 -18.66 0.64 0.30
C THR A 65 -18.22 2.06 0.67
N GLY A 66 -18.14 2.94 -0.33
CA GLY A 66 -18.00 4.37 -0.06
C GLY A 66 -19.14 4.85 0.83
N GLY A 67 -18.82 5.59 1.88
CA GLY A 67 -19.85 6.08 2.81
C GLY A 67 -20.76 7.11 2.16
N ASP A 68 -21.93 7.31 2.76
CA ASP A 68 -22.91 8.27 2.25
C ASP A 68 -22.35 9.70 2.24
N GLY A 69 -22.65 10.44 1.16
CA GLY A 69 -22.34 11.85 1.05
C GLY A 69 -23.02 12.68 2.16
N GLY A 70 -22.31 13.69 2.65
CA GLY A 70 -22.83 14.60 3.67
C GLY A 70 -24.00 15.45 3.17
N LYS A 71 -24.83 15.93 4.10
CA LYS A 71 -25.93 16.83 3.76
C LYS A 71 -25.38 18.23 3.48
N GLY A 72 -25.83 18.85 2.38
CA GLY A 72 -25.48 20.24 2.05
C GLY A 72 -25.93 21.23 3.14
N GLY A 73 -25.13 22.27 3.35
CA GLY A 73 -25.37 23.29 4.37
C GLY A 73 -26.54 24.23 4.05
N ASP A 74 -27.03 24.92 5.08
CA ASP A 74 -28.11 25.91 4.93
C ASP A 74 -27.59 27.20 4.29
N SER A 75 -28.44 27.87 3.50
CA SER A 75 -28.16 29.21 2.99
C SER A 75 -28.27 30.24 4.12
N GLY A 76 -27.40 31.24 4.11
CA GLY A 76 -27.46 32.32 5.09
C GLY A 76 -28.50 33.37 4.71
N GLU A 77 -29.10 34.00 5.72
CA GLU A 77 -30.07 35.09 5.53
C GLU A 77 -29.41 36.47 5.68
N ASN A 78 -30.00 37.48 5.03
CA ASN A 78 -29.61 38.89 5.14
C ASN A 78 -28.12 39.18 4.88
N GLY A 79 -27.53 38.56 3.86
CA GLY A 79 -26.14 38.79 3.46
C GLY A 79 -25.10 38.10 4.35
N SER A 80 -25.53 37.33 5.36
CA SER A 80 -24.63 36.49 6.16
C SER A 80 -24.30 35.19 5.42
N PRO A 81 -23.07 34.64 5.55
CA PRO A 81 -22.75 33.32 5.05
C PRO A 81 -23.61 32.24 5.71
N GLY A 82 -23.99 31.23 4.93
CA GLY A 82 -24.70 30.04 5.43
C GLY A 82 -23.85 29.15 6.33
N LYS A 83 -24.48 28.14 6.95
CA LYS A 83 -23.74 27.14 7.75
C LYS A 83 -23.19 26.05 6.84
N PRO A 84 -21.91 25.62 7.03
CA PRO A 84 -21.40 24.44 6.35
C PRO A 84 -22.25 23.21 6.64
N GLY A 85 -22.37 22.34 5.64
CA GLY A 85 -23.04 21.05 5.78
C GLY A 85 -22.29 20.09 6.70
N GLU A 86 -22.97 19.02 7.11
CA GLU A 86 -22.34 17.95 7.89
C GLU A 86 -21.48 17.07 6.98
N PRO A 87 -20.30 16.62 7.42
CA PRO A 87 -19.52 15.63 6.70
C PRO A 87 -20.31 14.34 6.47
N GLY A 88 -20.03 13.67 5.36
CA GLY A 88 -20.57 12.33 5.09
C GLY A 88 -20.08 11.30 6.10
N LYS A 89 -20.74 10.15 6.14
CA LYS A 89 -20.26 9.01 6.94
C LYS A 89 -19.04 8.41 6.24
N SER A 90 -18.07 7.94 7.02
CA SER A 90 -16.97 7.15 6.48
C SER A 90 -17.51 5.82 5.92
N GLY A 91 -16.89 5.36 4.83
CA GLY A 91 -17.15 4.02 4.29
C GLY A 91 -16.65 2.90 5.21
N THR A 92 -16.99 1.66 4.90
CA THR A 92 -16.55 0.48 5.67
C THR A 92 -15.18 -0.04 5.19
N HIS A 93 -14.31 -0.43 6.12
CA HIS A 93 -12.98 -0.99 5.84
C HIS A 93 -13.03 -2.51 5.60
N ASP A 94 -13.94 -2.97 4.74
CA ASP A 94 -14.25 -4.40 4.59
C ASP A 94 -13.15 -5.21 3.89
N CYS A 95 -12.08 -4.57 3.44
CA CYS A 95 -10.97 -5.20 2.72
C CYS A 95 -9.86 -5.73 3.63
N THR A 96 -9.98 -5.49 4.94
CA THR A 96 -8.97 -5.87 5.93
C THR A 96 -9.61 -6.58 7.11
N ARG A 97 -10.47 -7.57 6.85
CA ARG A 97 -11.03 -8.43 7.90
C ARG A 97 -10.09 -9.61 8.14
N TYR A 98 -10.12 -10.13 9.37
CA TYR A 98 -9.38 -11.34 9.73
C TYR A 98 -9.77 -12.56 8.86
N SER A 99 -11.03 -12.63 8.40
CA SER A 99 -11.54 -13.69 7.53
C SER A 99 -10.92 -13.69 6.13
N ASP A 100 -10.36 -12.57 5.68
CA ASP A 100 -9.79 -12.43 4.32
C ASP A 100 -8.30 -12.79 4.28
N LEU A 101 -7.76 -13.20 5.43
CA LEU A 101 -6.39 -13.65 5.56
C LEU A 101 -6.22 -15.05 4.95
N PRO A 102 -5.09 -15.28 4.26
CA PRO A 102 -4.87 -16.54 3.55
C PRO A 102 -4.84 -17.73 4.52
N ASP A 103 -5.53 -18.80 4.15
CA ASP A 103 -5.56 -20.07 4.88
C ASP A 103 -4.42 -20.99 4.45
N LYS A 104 -3.19 -20.53 4.64
CA LYS A 104 -1.97 -21.30 4.38
C LYS A 104 -0.96 -21.10 5.51
N PRO A 105 -0.05 -22.07 5.75
CA PRO A 105 0.88 -21.99 6.87
C PRO A 105 1.87 -20.84 6.71
N LYS A 106 2.46 -20.39 7.83
CA LYS A 106 3.42 -19.27 7.88
C LYS A 106 4.52 -19.36 6.82
N GLY A 107 5.09 -20.55 6.64
CA GLY A 107 6.20 -20.80 5.71
C GLY A 107 5.85 -20.60 4.24
N GLU A 108 4.56 -20.53 3.89
CA GLU A 108 4.06 -20.34 2.53
C GLU A 108 3.49 -18.93 2.31
N LEU A 109 3.54 -18.06 3.33
CA LEU A 109 3.12 -16.66 3.20
C LEU A 109 4.12 -15.91 2.33
N THR A 110 3.61 -15.38 1.22
CA THR A 110 4.36 -14.46 0.37
C THR A 110 4.52 -13.10 1.05
N LEU A 111 5.39 -12.24 0.52
CA LEU A 111 5.48 -10.86 0.98
C LEU A 111 4.12 -10.15 0.94
N ALA A 112 3.34 -10.33 -0.12
CA ALA A 112 2.01 -9.74 -0.25
C ALA A 112 1.04 -10.24 0.83
N ASP A 113 1.13 -11.52 1.19
CA ASP A 113 0.31 -12.10 2.28
C ASP A 113 0.68 -11.48 3.63
N LYS A 114 1.98 -11.35 3.92
CA LYS A 114 2.46 -10.70 5.15
C LYS A 114 2.04 -9.23 5.21
N VAL A 115 2.10 -8.50 4.09
CA VAL A 115 1.58 -7.13 4.00
C VAL A 115 0.07 -7.10 4.31
N ARG A 116 -0.72 -8.01 3.73
CA ARG A 116 -2.16 -8.09 4.03
C ARG A 116 -2.41 -8.35 5.51
N VAL A 117 -1.67 -9.26 6.14
CA VAL A 117 -1.72 -9.50 7.59
C VAL A 117 -1.47 -8.23 8.39
N VAL A 118 -0.44 -7.45 8.02
CA VAL A 118 -0.14 -6.19 8.71
C VAL A 118 -1.24 -5.15 8.52
N LEU A 119 -1.82 -5.03 7.32
CA LEU A 119 -2.94 -4.13 7.06
C LEU A 119 -4.18 -4.48 7.90
N VAL A 120 -4.47 -5.77 8.07
CA VAL A 120 -5.53 -6.23 8.99
C VAL A 120 -5.25 -5.80 10.44
N LEU A 121 -4.01 -5.88 10.91
CA LEU A 121 -3.62 -5.42 12.25
C LEU A 121 -3.76 -3.90 12.42
N LEU A 122 -3.30 -3.12 11.43
CA LEU A 122 -3.33 -1.66 11.50
C LEU A 122 -4.75 -1.10 11.46
N ASN A 123 -5.65 -1.75 10.74
CA ASN A 123 -7.05 -1.36 10.65
C ASN A 123 -7.92 -1.94 11.79
N GLY A 124 -7.32 -2.63 12.76
CA GLY A 124 -8.05 -3.24 13.88
C GLY A 124 -8.93 -4.43 13.49
N GLY A 125 -8.75 -5.00 12.28
CA GLY A 125 -9.46 -6.17 11.83
C GLY A 125 -9.05 -7.47 12.54
N ALA A 126 -7.88 -7.47 13.19
CA ALA A 126 -7.40 -8.53 14.07
C ALA A 126 -6.44 -7.99 15.13
N THR A 127 -6.24 -8.77 16.19
CA THR A 127 -5.18 -8.54 17.19
C THR A 127 -3.92 -9.34 16.87
N GLU A 128 -2.76 -8.91 17.38
CA GLU A 128 -1.50 -9.66 17.21
C GLU A 128 -1.60 -11.09 17.76
N ALA A 129 -2.43 -11.31 18.79
CA ALA A 129 -2.68 -12.64 19.34
C ALA A 129 -3.44 -13.55 18.38
N GLN A 130 -4.49 -13.05 17.71
CA GLN A 130 -5.26 -13.83 16.74
C GLN A 130 -4.44 -14.20 15.50
N ILE A 131 -3.52 -13.31 15.08
CA ILE A 131 -2.58 -13.60 13.99
C ILE A 131 -1.54 -14.62 14.41
N ALA A 132 -0.95 -14.44 15.60
CA ALA A 132 0.03 -15.36 16.17
C ALA A 132 -0.53 -16.79 16.26
N GLU A 133 -1.78 -16.91 16.72
CA GLU A 133 -2.49 -18.19 16.77
C GLU A 133 -2.77 -18.76 15.37
N LYS A 134 -3.29 -17.97 14.42
CA LYS A 134 -3.62 -18.45 13.06
C LYS A 134 -2.44 -19.09 12.35
N TYR A 135 -1.25 -18.49 12.49
CA TYR A 135 -0.05 -18.88 11.75
C TYR A 135 0.98 -19.63 12.59
N ASP A 136 0.61 -20.03 13.82
CA ASP A 136 1.49 -20.73 14.77
C ASP A 136 2.86 -20.05 14.92
N MET A 137 2.83 -18.77 15.32
CA MET A 137 4.03 -17.94 15.43
C MET A 137 4.00 -17.10 16.71
N PRO A 138 5.16 -16.72 17.27
CA PRO A 138 5.19 -15.90 18.46
C PRO A 138 4.67 -14.49 18.16
N LYS A 139 3.94 -13.88 19.11
CA LYS A 139 3.43 -12.49 19.00
C LYS A 139 4.52 -11.48 18.67
N SER A 140 5.76 -11.70 19.15
CA SER A 140 6.90 -10.84 18.84
C SER A 140 7.28 -10.83 17.35
N GLU A 141 7.08 -11.95 16.64
CA GLU A 141 7.31 -12.02 15.20
C GLU A 141 6.19 -11.33 14.41
N VAL A 142 4.94 -11.37 14.90
CA VAL A 142 3.87 -10.54 14.36
C VAL A 142 4.17 -9.04 14.56
N GLY A 143 4.65 -8.68 15.75
CA GLY A 143 5.08 -7.32 16.06
C GLY A 143 6.26 -6.84 15.20
N SER A 144 7.20 -7.73 14.85
CA SER A 144 8.31 -7.38 13.97
C SER A 144 7.84 -7.14 12.53
N TRP A 145 6.87 -7.91 12.02
CA TRP A 145 6.28 -7.64 10.71
C TRP A 145 5.57 -6.29 10.66
N LYS A 146 4.80 -5.96 11.70
CA LYS A 146 4.14 -4.65 11.82
C LYS A 146 5.16 -3.51 11.86
N LYS A 147 6.23 -3.66 12.64
CA LYS A 147 7.31 -2.66 12.72
C LYS A 147 8.05 -2.51 11.39
N ALA A 148 8.40 -3.61 10.75
CA ALA A 148 9.07 -3.61 9.45
C ALA A 148 8.24 -2.90 8.38
N TYR A 149 6.93 -3.10 8.36
CA TYR A 149 6.04 -2.37 7.44
C TYR A 149 6.04 -0.85 7.69
N LEU A 150 5.97 -0.42 8.95
CA LEU A 150 5.97 1.00 9.32
C LEU A 150 7.32 1.69 9.08
N ASP A 151 8.41 0.95 9.26
CA ASP A 151 9.78 1.43 9.04
C ASP A 151 10.23 1.24 7.57
N GLU A 152 9.34 0.76 6.69
CA GLU A 152 9.60 0.45 5.27
C GLU A 152 10.75 -0.56 5.05
N ASP A 153 11.00 -1.42 6.03
CA ASP A 153 12.00 -2.49 5.99
C ASP A 153 11.43 -3.74 5.28
N TRP A 154 11.38 -3.67 3.96
CA TRP A 154 10.87 -4.75 3.11
C TRP A 154 11.69 -6.03 3.19
N SER A 155 12.98 -5.95 3.53
CA SER A 155 13.88 -7.11 3.65
C SER A 155 13.46 -7.99 4.83
N VAL A 156 13.22 -7.37 5.99
CA VAL A 156 12.71 -8.07 7.18
C VAL A 156 11.34 -8.69 6.91
N LEU A 157 10.47 -8.00 6.18
CA LEU A 157 9.14 -8.52 5.85
C LEU A 157 9.22 -9.68 4.85
N ALA A 158 10.10 -9.60 3.84
CA ALA A 158 10.35 -10.67 2.89
C ALA A 158 10.97 -11.91 3.55
N GLY A 159 11.77 -11.71 4.60
CA GLY A 159 12.55 -12.77 5.26
C GLY A 159 13.94 -12.96 4.66
N ASN A 160 14.52 -11.88 4.11
CA ASN A 160 15.87 -11.83 3.55
C ASN A 160 16.89 -11.24 4.53
#